data_AF-A0A815U461-F1
#
_entry.id   AF-A0A815U461-F1
#
_cell.length_a   1.000
_cell.length_b   1.000
_cell.length_c   1.000
_cell.angle_alpha   90.00
_cell.angle_beta   90.00
_cell.angle_gamma   90.00
#
_symmetry.space_group_name_H-M   'P 1'
#
loop_
_entity.id
_entity.type
_entity.pdbx_description
1 polymer ?
#
loop_
_entity_poly.entity_id
_entity_poly.type
_entity_poly.pdbx_seq_one_letter_code
_entity_poly.pdbx_strand_id
1 'polypeptide(L)'
;MNSIKIKNSGSGPIKVGLFKNLGDFQPSFDAEKIIDIGPGASSEHVQLAEGWEGRAQKLSGKPEDPATWLEFHFNAWQDMTFADISLIRGYNGAAKISSEDGTANRGFSQDLYGDAPEKYKMKDSNGTPVLAATEPYTGGRNDELVAYYRSKVENGQAWMDNTDKHADRGTVNKQLNFEFF
;
A
#
# COMPACT_ATOMS: atom_id res chain seq x y z
N MET A 1 12.69 -17.36 6.78
CA MET A 1 11.93 -17.47 5.53
C MET A 1 11.04 -16.24 5.44
N ASN A 2 10.98 -15.60 4.27
CA ASN A 2 10.21 -14.38 4.09
C ASN A 2 8.76 -14.72 3.79
N SER A 3 7.84 -14.06 4.49
CA SER A 3 6.41 -14.26 4.25
C SER A 3 5.60 -13.01 4.49
N ILE A 4 4.47 -12.97 3.80
CA ILE A 4 3.39 -12.02 4.07
C ILE A 4 2.11 -12.80 4.32
N LYS A 5 1.32 -12.33 5.29
CA LYS A 5 -0.07 -12.72 5.47
C LYS A 5 -0.94 -11.56 5.03
N ILE A 6 -1.80 -11.78 4.05
CA ILE A 6 -2.69 -10.73 3.52
C ILE A 6 -4.10 -11.02 3.99
N LYS A 7 -4.71 -10.07 4.69
CA LYS A 7 -6.05 -10.15 5.26
C LYS A 7 -6.98 -9.14 4.58
N ASN A 8 -8.20 -9.57 4.31
CA ASN A 8 -9.28 -8.71 3.87
C ASN A 8 -10.32 -8.55 4.99
N SER A 9 -10.35 -7.39 5.63
CA SER A 9 -11.34 -7.05 6.65
C SER A 9 -12.59 -6.38 6.07
N GLY A 10 -12.62 -6.15 4.76
CA GLY A 10 -13.78 -5.62 4.05
C GLY A 10 -14.93 -6.63 3.90
N SER A 11 -16.08 -6.12 3.49
CA SER A 11 -17.32 -6.90 3.32
C SER A 11 -17.44 -7.63 1.97
N GLY A 12 -16.63 -7.24 0.97
CA GLY A 12 -16.56 -7.87 -0.34
C GLY A 12 -15.23 -8.59 -0.58
N PRO A 13 -15.16 -9.55 -1.52
CA PRO A 13 -13.89 -10.15 -1.91
C PRO A 13 -12.96 -9.12 -2.55
N ILE A 14 -11.65 -9.32 -2.42
CA ILE A 14 -10.64 -8.47 -3.05
C ILE A 14 -9.65 -9.32 -3.86
N LYS A 15 -9.04 -8.67 -4.85
CA LYS A 15 -7.85 -9.15 -5.53
C LYS A 15 -6.66 -8.33 -5.09
N VAL A 16 -5.56 -8.98 -4.72
CA VAL A 16 -4.32 -8.31 -4.37
C VAL A 16 -3.23 -8.75 -5.33
N GLY A 17 -2.64 -7.80 -6.04
CA GLY A 17 -1.47 -8.02 -6.88
C GLY A 17 -0.19 -7.80 -6.09
N LEU A 18 0.79 -8.68 -6.30
CA LEU A 18 2.16 -8.51 -5.85
C LEU A 18 3.03 -8.09 -7.04
N PHE A 19 3.65 -6.93 -6.93
CA PHE A 19 4.43 -6.32 -8.00
C PHE A 19 5.86 -6.14 -7.52
N LYS A 20 6.79 -6.92 -8.08
CA LYS A 20 8.22 -6.81 -7.78
C LYS A 20 8.81 -5.59 -8.48
N ASN A 21 9.69 -4.86 -7.80
CA ASN A 21 10.40 -3.73 -8.40
C ASN A 21 11.36 -4.21 -9.51
N LEU A 22 11.52 -3.40 -10.56
CA LEU A 22 12.49 -3.64 -11.64
C LEU A 22 13.87 -3.05 -11.33
N GLY A 23 13.94 -2.19 -10.32
CA GLY A 23 15.12 -1.51 -9.81
C GLY A 23 14.70 -0.35 -8.89
N ASP A 24 15.68 0.38 -8.36
CA ASP A 24 15.43 1.52 -7.48
C ASP A 24 14.50 2.53 -8.14
N PHE A 25 13.40 2.86 -7.45
CA PHE A 25 12.38 3.79 -7.93
C PHE A 25 11.69 3.39 -9.25
N GLN A 26 11.78 2.11 -9.65
CA GLN A 26 11.16 1.56 -10.87
C GLN A 26 10.10 0.51 -10.52
N PRO A 27 8.86 0.94 -10.19
CA PRO A 27 7.77 0.00 -9.91
C PRO A 27 7.37 -0.76 -11.18
N SER A 28 7.11 -2.07 -11.06
CA SER A 28 6.47 -2.86 -12.11
C SER A 28 4.94 -2.71 -12.07
N PHE A 29 4.27 -2.88 -13.22
CA PHE A 29 2.82 -3.10 -13.33
C PHE A 29 2.45 -4.50 -13.80
N ASP A 30 3.45 -5.36 -14.01
CA ASP A 30 3.27 -6.78 -14.26
C ASP A 30 3.26 -7.50 -12.91
N ALA A 31 2.08 -7.96 -12.49
CA ALA A 31 1.93 -8.70 -11.24
C ALA A 31 2.66 -10.05 -11.35
N GLU A 32 3.60 -10.30 -10.44
CA GLU A 32 4.23 -11.61 -10.29
C GLU A 32 3.20 -12.63 -9.77
N LYS A 33 2.26 -12.16 -8.95
CA LYS A 33 1.18 -12.97 -8.39
C LYS A 33 -0.08 -12.12 -8.19
N ILE A 34 -1.24 -12.72 -8.46
CA ILE A 34 -2.55 -12.18 -8.08
C ILE A 34 -3.18 -13.17 -7.10
N ILE A 35 -3.74 -12.64 -6.02
CA ILE A 35 -4.30 -13.43 -4.91
C ILE A 35 -5.74 -12.99 -4.72
N ASP A 36 -6.66 -13.94 -4.83
CA ASP A 36 -8.07 -13.76 -4.48
C ASP A 36 -8.25 -13.99 -2.98
N ILE A 37 -8.86 -13.03 -2.28
CA ILE A 37 -9.10 -13.10 -0.84
C ILE A 37 -10.59 -12.84 -0.59
N GLY A 38 -11.25 -13.78 0.08
CA GLY A 38 -12.67 -13.67 0.42
C GLY A 38 -12.99 -12.50 1.36
N PRO A 39 -14.26 -12.15 1.56
CA PRO A 39 -14.66 -11.12 2.51
C PRO A 39 -14.49 -11.57 3.97
N GLY A 40 -14.72 -10.65 4.92
CA GLY A 40 -15.04 -11.00 6.30
C GLY A 40 -13.86 -11.53 7.12
N ALA A 41 -12.72 -10.85 7.05
CA ALA A 41 -11.48 -11.19 7.75
C ALA A 41 -10.78 -12.47 7.26
N SER A 42 -11.07 -12.93 6.03
CA SER A 42 -10.31 -14.01 5.42
C SER A 42 -8.85 -13.58 5.12
N SER A 43 -7.94 -14.55 5.05
CA SER A 43 -6.52 -14.25 4.84
C SER A 43 -5.79 -15.33 4.06
N GLU A 44 -4.81 -14.92 3.27
CA GLU A 44 -3.91 -15.78 2.51
C GLU A 44 -2.46 -15.59 2.96
N HIS A 45 -1.68 -16.66 2.93
CA HIS A 45 -0.26 -16.65 3.28
C HIS A 45 0.59 -16.84 2.02
N VAL A 46 1.64 -16.03 1.87
CA VAL A 46 2.53 -16.07 0.71
C VAL A 46 3.97 -16.12 1.19
N GLN A 47 4.73 -17.09 0.68
CA GLN A 47 6.18 -17.12 0.81
C GLN A 47 6.80 -16.33 -0.33
N LEU A 48 7.83 -15.55 -0.01
CA LEU A 48 8.56 -14.73 -0.98
C LEU A 48 10.04 -15.06 -0.93
N ALA A 49 10.74 -14.79 -2.02
CA ALA A 49 12.17 -14.99 -2.12
C ALA A 49 12.94 -14.09 -1.13
N GLU A 50 14.17 -14.47 -0.83
CA GLU A 50 15.14 -13.59 -0.18
C GLU A 50 15.37 -12.34 -1.05
N GLY A 51 15.46 -11.16 -0.42
CA GLY A 51 15.65 -9.90 -1.16
C GLY A 51 14.43 -9.47 -1.98
N TRP A 52 13.24 -10.03 -1.76
CA TRP A 52 12.05 -9.58 -2.48
C TRP A 52 11.72 -8.14 -2.08
N GLU A 53 11.62 -7.28 -3.09
CA GLU A 53 11.31 -5.85 -2.97
C GLU A 53 10.17 -5.50 -3.95
N GLY A 54 9.18 -4.78 -3.45
CA GLY A 54 8.08 -4.32 -4.26
C GLY A 54 6.88 -3.93 -3.41
N ARG A 55 5.68 -4.16 -3.95
CA ARG A 55 4.43 -3.80 -3.28
C ARG A 55 3.35 -4.85 -3.36
N ALA A 56 2.44 -4.81 -2.39
CA ALA A 56 1.11 -5.37 -2.49
C ALA A 56 0.10 -4.25 -2.76
N GLN A 57 -0.82 -4.48 -3.69
CA GLN A 57 -1.84 -3.49 -4.10
C GLN A 57 -3.20 -4.17 -4.27
N LYS A 58 -4.24 -3.61 -3.65
CA LYS A 58 -5.62 -4.01 -3.93
C LYS A 58 -5.97 -3.59 -5.35
N LEU A 59 -6.38 -4.53 -6.19
CA LEU A 59 -6.78 -4.29 -7.57
C LEU A 59 -8.27 -3.97 -7.61
N SER A 60 -8.60 -2.75 -8.02
CA SER A 60 -9.98 -2.30 -8.29
C SER A 60 -10.24 -2.06 -9.78
N GLY A 61 -9.18 -1.91 -10.57
CA GLY A 61 -9.16 -1.79 -12.02
C GLY A 61 -7.83 -2.31 -12.60
N LYS A 62 -7.16 -1.50 -13.42
CA LYS A 62 -5.83 -1.80 -13.94
C LYS A 62 -4.74 -1.53 -12.88
N PRO A 63 -3.57 -2.17 -12.96
CA PRO A 63 -2.47 -1.94 -12.01
C PRO A 63 -2.01 -0.48 -11.89
N GLU A 64 -2.15 0.31 -12.97
CA GLU A 64 -1.77 1.73 -13.03
C GLU A 64 -2.80 2.67 -12.39
N ASP A 65 -4.01 2.18 -12.09
CA ASP A 65 -5.06 3.00 -11.50
C ASP A 65 -4.68 3.43 -10.06
N PRO A 66 -5.23 4.56 -9.59
CA PRO A 66 -4.92 5.06 -8.25
C PRO A 66 -5.23 4.04 -7.15
N ALA A 67 -4.24 3.76 -6.31
CA ALA A 67 -4.37 2.74 -5.28
C ALA A 67 -3.43 3.01 -4.10
N THR A 68 -3.84 2.55 -2.92
CA THR A 68 -2.97 2.48 -1.75
C THR A 68 -1.95 1.37 -1.96
N TRP A 69 -0.67 1.69 -1.80
CA TRP A 69 0.42 0.72 -1.95
C TRP A 69 0.94 0.30 -0.57
N LEU A 70 1.16 -1.01 -0.39
CA LEU A 70 1.87 -1.55 0.76
C LEU A 70 3.25 -1.96 0.25
N GLU A 71 4.24 -1.13 0.47
CA GLU A 71 5.60 -1.29 -0.05
C GLU A 71 6.46 -2.01 0.99
N PHE A 72 7.35 -2.89 0.54
CA PHE A 72 8.23 -3.64 1.42
C PHE A 72 9.45 -4.22 0.72
N HIS A 73 10.53 -4.36 1.49
CA HIS A 73 11.81 -4.91 1.07
C HIS A 73 12.33 -5.85 2.16
N PHE A 74 12.38 -7.15 1.87
CA PHE A 74 13.00 -8.14 2.77
C PHE A 74 14.51 -8.20 2.61
N ASN A 75 15.23 -8.45 3.71
CA ASN A 75 16.70 -8.64 3.71
C ASN A 75 17.46 -7.46 3.07
N ALA A 76 16.97 -6.24 3.32
CA ALA A 76 17.56 -5.01 2.81
C ALA A 76 18.80 -4.62 3.64
N TRP A 77 19.00 -3.31 3.86
CA TRP A 77 20.10 -2.80 4.66
C TRP A 77 20.17 -3.47 6.05
N GLN A 78 21.36 -3.98 6.41
CA GLN A 78 21.61 -4.71 7.65
C GLN A 78 20.71 -5.93 7.87
N ASP A 79 20.30 -6.61 6.80
CA ASP A 79 19.37 -7.75 6.83
C ASP A 79 18.03 -7.38 7.49
N MET A 80 17.63 -6.11 7.44
CA MET A 80 16.33 -5.66 7.94
C MET A 80 15.25 -5.83 6.87
N THR A 81 14.01 -5.96 7.32
CA THR A 81 12.82 -5.81 6.48
C THR A 81 12.30 -4.41 6.65
N PHE A 82 12.16 -3.66 5.56
CA PHE A 82 11.51 -2.36 5.56
C PHE A 82 10.11 -2.52 4.99
N ALA A 83 9.16 -1.79 5.57
CA ALA A 83 7.81 -1.74 5.05
C ALA A 83 7.14 -0.40 5.38
N ASP A 84 6.27 0.02 4.48
CA ASP A 84 5.56 1.28 4.56
C ASP A 84 4.26 1.24 3.73
N ILE A 85 3.40 2.22 3.97
CA ILE A 85 2.18 2.42 3.18
C ILE A 85 2.33 3.71 2.41
N SER A 86 1.94 3.71 1.15
CA SER A 86 2.09 4.86 0.27
C SER A 86 0.77 5.25 -0.38
N LEU A 87 0.45 6.53 -0.26
CA LEU A 87 -0.65 7.22 -0.92
C LEU A 87 -0.16 8.08 -2.09
N ILE A 88 1.14 7.99 -2.40
CA ILE A 88 1.79 8.75 -3.47
C ILE A 88 1.11 8.48 -4.82
N ARG A 89 0.74 7.21 -5.05
CA ARG A 89 0.07 6.75 -6.27
C ARG A 89 -1.46 6.68 -6.14
N GLY A 90 -2.02 7.25 -5.08
CA GLY A 90 -3.46 7.40 -4.90
C GLY A 90 -4.03 6.52 -3.79
N TYR A 91 -5.35 6.36 -3.81
CA TYR A 91 -6.07 5.67 -2.74
C TYR A 91 -7.30 4.95 -3.28
N ASN A 92 -7.43 3.66 -2.96
CA ASN A 92 -8.62 2.86 -3.24
C ASN A 92 -9.10 2.07 -2.00
N GLY A 93 -8.62 2.45 -0.82
CA GLY A 93 -9.00 1.83 0.45
C GLY A 93 -7.92 1.97 1.50
N ALA A 94 -8.35 1.92 2.76
CA ALA A 94 -7.43 1.95 3.89
C ALA A 94 -6.65 0.64 3.99
N ALA A 95 -5.46 0.71 4.58
CA ALA A 95 -4.62 -0.47 4.78
C ALA A 95 -3.73 -0.33 6.02
N LYS A 96 -3.27 -1.48 6.51
CA LYS A 96 -2.27 -1.59 7.57
C LYS A 96 -1.20 -2.61 7.23
N ILE A 97 0.00 -2.34 7.73
CA ILE A 97 1.13 -3.26 7.75
C ILE A 97 1.55 -3.44 9.20
N SER A 98 1.77 -4.68 9.63
CA SER A 98 2.45 -4.96 10.90
C SER A 98 3.43 -6.12 10.78
N SER A 99 4.54 -6.07 11.50
CA SER A 99 5.37 -7.26 11.74
C SER A 99 4.75 -8.12 12.84
N GLU A 100 5.07 -9.41 12.85
CA GLU A 100 4.55 -10.35 13.87
C GLU A 100 4.95 -9.94 15.30
N ASP A 101 6.10 -9.29 15.46
CA ASP A 101 6.58 -8.74 16.74
C ASP A 101 6.06 -7.32 17.06
N GLY A 102 5.26 -6.72 16.16
CA GLY A 102 4.69 -5.38 16.29
C GLY A 102 5.67 -4.21 16.16
N THR A 103 6.95 -4.47 15.89
CA THR A 103 7.98 -3.42 15.76
C THR A 103 7.80 -2.55 14.52
N ALA A 104 7.30 -3.13 13.42
CA ALA A 104 6.70 -2.42 12.31
C ALA A 104 5.18 -2.45 12.51
N ASN A 105 4.52 -1.29 12.57
CA ASN A 105 3.07 -1.20 12.67
C ASN A 105 2.59 0.13 12.11
N ARG A 106 2.09 0.14 10.88
CA ARG A 106 1.76 1.35 10.12
C ARG A 106 0.42 1.23 9.43
N GLY A 107 -0.16 2.38 9.15
CA GLY A 107 -1.35 2.52 8.34
C GLY A 107 -2.52 3.08 9.11
N PHE A 108 -3.69 2.88 8.53
CA PHE A 108 -4.91 3.56 8.95
C PHE A 108 -6.12 2.75 8.50
N SER A 109 -7.28 2.97 9.11
CA SER A 109 -8.51 2.20 8.82
C SER A 109 -9.72 3.08 8.50
N GLN A 110 -9.58 4.39 8.63
CA GLN A 110 -10.59 5.36 8.25
C GLN A 110 -10.72 5.42 6.72
N ASP A 111 -11.95 5.59 6.25
CA ASP A 111 -12.19 5.96 4.87
C ASP A 111 -11.68 7.38 4.60
N LEU A 112 -10.89 7.54 3.56
CA LEU A 112 -10.40 8.84 3.12
C LEU A 112 -11.24 9.38 1.96
N TYR A 113 -12.06 8.55 1.30
CA TYR A 113 -12.82 8.97 0.12
C TYR A 113 -14.00 9.88 0.49
N GLY A 114 -14.79 9.55 1.52
CA GLY A 114 -16.00 10.29 1.87
C GLY A 114 -15.80 11.81 2.01
N ASP A 115 -14.78 12.20 2.77
CA ASP A 115 -14.50 13.61 3.11
C ASP A 115 -13.50 14.30 2.16
N ALA A 116 -13.02 13.61 1.11
CA ALA A 116 -12.02 14.19 0.22
C ALA A 116 -12.59 15.38 -0.57
N PRO A 117 -11.75 16.35 -0.97
CA PRO A 117 -12.16 17.39 -1.91
C PRO A 117 -12.63 16.78 -3.24
N GLU A 118 -13.79 17.19 -3.74
CA GLU A 118 -14.45 16.60 -4.92
C GLU A 118 -13.54 16.53 -6.15
N LYS A 119 -12.66 17.51 -6.35
CA LYS A 119 -11.73 17.53 -7.49
C LYS A 119 -10.70 16.40 -7.50
N TYR A 120 -10.49 15.72 -6.37
CA TYR A 120 -9.58 14.57 -6.25
C TYR A 120 -10.33 13.24 -6.27
N LYS A 121 -11.67 13.26 -6.19
CA LYS A 121 -12.51 12.07 -6.35
C LYS A 121 -12.62 11.73 -7.82
N MET A 122 -12.34 10.48 -8.16
CA MET A 122 -12.42 9.98 -9.52
C MET A 122 -12.87 8.52 -9.53
N LYS A 123 -12.97 7.96 -10.73
CA LYS A 123 -13.19 6.53 -10.93
C LYS A 123 -11.97 5.92 -11.59
N ASP A 124 -11.62 4.72 -11.17
CA ASP A 124 -10.63 3.90 -11.86
C ASP A 124 -11.17 3.36 -13.19
N SER A 125 -10.35 2.59 -13.90
CA SER A 125 -10.72 2.05 -15.22
C SER A 125 -11.88 1.03 -15.19
N ASN A 126 -12.27 0.55 -14.01
CA ASN A 126 -13.43 -0.33 -13.79
C ASN A 126 -14.64 0.43 -13.22
N GLY A 127 -14.54 1.75 -13.04
CA GLY A 127 -15.61 2.58 -12.51
C GLY A 127 -15.67 2.64 -10.98
N THR A 128 -14.69 2.06 -10.27
CA THR A 128 -14.61 2.05 -8.80
C THR A 128 -14.19 3.44 -8.29
N PRO A 129 -14.84 3.99 -7.25
CA PRO A 129 -14.41 5.24 -6.63
C PRO A 129 -13.00 5.14 -6.03
N VAL A 130 -12.14 6.09 -6.40
CA VAL A 130 -10.75 6.20 -5.91
C VAL A 130 -10.37 7.67 -5.75
N LEU A 131 -9.31 7.96 -4.99
CA LEU A 131 -8.71 9.29 -4.97
C LEU A 131 -7.45 9.33 -5.84
N ALA A 132 -7.26 10.46 -6.50
CA ALA A 132 -6.10 10.74 -7.33
C ALA A 132 -4.76 10.57 -6.56
N ALA A 133 -3.69 10.39 -7.32
CA ALA A 133 -2.32 10.38 -6.82
C ALA A 133 -1.93 11.74 -6.23
N THR A 134 -1.17 11.77 -5.14
CA THR A 134 -0.53 13.02 -4.68
C THR A 134 0.64 13.40 -5.59
N GLU A 135 1.29 12.41 -6.21
CA GLU A 135 2.30 12.62 -7.25
C GLU A 135 1.98 11.72 -8.46
N PRO A 136 1.32 12.23 -9.49
CA PRO A 136 0.98 11.44 -10.67
C PRO A 136 2.21 11.12 -11.51
N TYR A 137 2.13 10.08 -12.37
CA TYR A 137 3.23 9.71 -13.29
C TYR A 137 3.58 10.80 -14.30
N THR A 138 2.68 11.76 -14.53
CA THR A 138 2.93 12.95 -15.35
C THR A 138 3.85 13.97 -14.66
N GLY A 139 4.19 13.76 -13.39
CA GLY A 139 4.98 14.66 -12.56
C GLY A 139 4.15 15.69 -11.81
N GLY A 140 4.83 16.40 -10.89
CA GLY A 140 4.22 17.38 -9.98
C GLY A 140 3.73 16.77 -8.67
N ARG A 141 3.43 17.64 -7.70
CA ARG A 141 2.87 17.27 -6.39
C ARG A 141 1.58 18.04 -6.13
N ASN A 142 0.55 17.34 -5.67
CA ASN A 142 -0.75 17.88 -5.28
C ASN A 142 -0.74 18.29 -3.81
N ASP A 143 -0.17 19.46 -3.49
CA ASP A 143 0.03 19.93 -2.10
C ASP A 143 -1.25 19.95 -1.25
N GLU A 144 -2.39 20.29 -1.85
CA GLU A 144 -3.67 20.31 -1.13
C GLU A 144 -4.18 18.90 -0.81
N LEU A 145 -3.94 17.91 -1.68
CA LEU A 145 -4.30 16.52 -1.39
C LEU A 145 -3.37 15.93 -0.31
N VAL A 146 -2.08 16.29 -0.35
CA VAL A 146 -1.13 15.95 0.73
C VAL A 146 -1.60 16.56 2.06
N ALA A 147 -1.98 17.85 2.07
CA ALA A 147 -2.50 18.50 3.27
C ALA A 147 -3.78 17.85 3.79
N TYR A 148 -4.69 17.44 2.89
CA TYR A 148 -5.88 16.67 3.24
C TYR A 148 -5.50 15.35 3.92
N TYR A 149 -4.62 14.54 3.33
CA TYR A 149 -4.18 13.29 3.95
C TYR A 149 -3.51 13.52 5.31
N ARG A 150 -2.66 14.54 5.45
CA ARG A 150 -2.03 14.90 6.74
C ARG A 150 -3.04 15.34 7.81
N SER A 151 -4.21 15.84 7.40
CA SER A 151 -5.29 16.18 8.33
C SER A 151 -6.09 14.96 8.80
N LYS A 152 -5.99 13.83 8.09
CA LYS A 152 -6.78 12.62 8.33
C LYS A 152 -5.95 11.44 8.84
N VAL A 153 -4.69 11.36 8.48
CA VAL A 153 -3.77 10.25 8.76
C VAL A 153 -2.61 10.80 9.59
N GLU A 154 -2.34 10.15 10.72
CA GLU A 154 -1.28 10.57 11.64
C GLU A 154 0.11 10.52 10.98
N ASN A 155 1.00 11.39 11.44
CA ASN A 155 2.36 11.47 10.91
C ASN A 155 3.09 10.12 11.03
N GLY A 156 3.74 9.71 9.95
CA GLY A 156 4.50 8.47 9.88
C GLY A 156 3.65 7.21 9.74
N GLN A 157 2.33 7.30 9.49
CA GLN A 157 1.47 6.14 9.20
C GLN A 157 1.41 5.78 7.70
N ALA A 158 1.68 6.72 6.82
CA ALA A 158 1.78 6.50 5.38
C ALA A 158 2.61 7.61 4.71
N TRP A 159 3.35 7.26 3.66
CA TRP A 159 3.97 8.19 2.73
C TRP A 159 2.90 8.92 1.94
N MET A 160 2.87 10.25 2.08
CA MET A 160 1.94 11.11 1.34
C MET A 160 2.61 11.87 0.19
N ASP A 161 3.93 12.00 0.25
CA ASP A 161 4.79 12.60 -0.76
C ASP A 161 6.19 11.97 -0.67
N ASN A 162 7.02 12.13 -1.69
CA ASN A 162 8.36 11.52 -1.80
C ASN A 162 9.41 12.05 -0.79
N THR A 163 9.05 13.00 0.07
CA THR A 163 9.93 13.55 1.12
C THR A 163 9.60 13.01 2.52
N ASP A 164 8.55 12.20 2.66
CA ASP A 164 8.05 11.70 3.94
C ASP A 164 8.87 10.53 4.55
N LYS A 165 10.09 10.83 4.97
CA LYS A 165 11.02 9.84 5.55
C LYS A 165 10.58 9.24 6.88
N HIS A 166 9.42 9.61 7.43
CA HIS A 166 8.97 9.19 8.76
C HIS A 166 8.16 7.89 8.75
N ALA A 167 7.66 7.50 7.58
CA ALA A 167 6.83 6.31 7.39
C ALA A 167 7.65 5.01 7.31
N ASP A 168 8.92 5.07 6.90
CA ASP A 168 9.80 3.89 6.84
C ASP A 168 10.04 3.28 8.22
N ARG A 169 9.83 1.97 8.34
CA ARG A 169 10.24 1.20 9.51
C ARG A 169 10.95 -0.08 9.12
N GLY A 170 12.17 -0.20 9.63
CA GLY A 170 12.91 -1.45 9.63
C GLY A 170 12.48 -2.34 10.79
N THR A 171 12.35 -3.63 10.53
CA THR A 171 12.23 -4.70 11.53
C THR A 171 13.21 -5.82 11.20
N VAL A 172 13.69 -6.53 12.22
CA VAL A 172 14.46 -7.77 11.98
C VAL A 172 13.55 -8.93 11.56
N ASN A 173 12.24 -8.81 11.80
CA ASN A 173 11.26 -9.82 11.46
C ASN A 173 11.14 -10.02 9.93
N LYS A 174 10.98 -11.27 9.51
CA LYS A 174 10.83 -11.68 8.10
C LYS A 174 9.40 -12.06 7.74
N GLN A 175 8.45 -11.74 8.61
CA GLN A 175 7.03 -12.02 8.47
C GLN A 175 6.23 -10.74 8.68
N LEU A 176 5.49 -10.34 7.65
CA LEU A 176 4.62 -9.17 7.68
C LEU A 176 3.15 -9.59 7.58
N ASN A 177 2.27 -8.80 8.19
CA ASN A 177 0.83 -8.90 8.09
C ASN A 177 0.32 -7.66 7.39
N PHE A 178 -0.42 -7.86 6.31
CA PHE A 178 -1.10 -6.82 5.55
C PHE A 178 -2.59 -6.95 5.77
N GLU A 179 -3.26 -5.84 6.00
CA GLU A 179 -4.70 -5.79 6.20
C GLU A 179 -5.30 -4.71 5.32
N PHE A 180 -6.25 -5.08 4.47
CA PHE A 180 -7.07 -4.16 3.69
C PHE A 180 -8.47 -4.05 4.31
N PHE A 181 -9.03 -2.84 4.31
CA PHE A 181 -10.36 -2.53 4.84
C PHE A 181 -11.37 -2.22 3.71
#